data_AF-A0A7W0L0N4-F1
#
_entry.id   AF-A0A7W0L0N4-F1
#
_cell.length_a   1.000
_cell.length_b   1.000
_cell.length_c   1.000
_cell.angle_alpha   90.00
_cell.angle_beta   90.00
_cell.angle_gamma   90.00
#
_symmetry.space_group_name_H-M   'P 1'
#
loop_
_entity.id
_entity.type
_entity.pdbx_description
1 polymer ?
#
loop_
_entity_poly.entity_id
_entity_poly.type
_entity_poly.pdbx_seq_one_letter_code
_entity_poly.pdbx_strand_id
1 'polypeptide(L)'
;MLDWNPDDPDTVKVHYDVAAWSVDQRAELSEALAEAELAHMWDGDEVVVPEELEAEADELFGRMEQLLGPFAVALDDDDPGVEYGLDEWPPVDRQTLTAALVEAEVPHRWDGTAVVVATDSESTVDELLDAIEQGSLVLAGTELPAEPPEGALSSLFTAADRLAKDPADIVAPEHLAELLPVLDAGRPPYGVSVGRWAKAVEAATELSALADDPDVEPSDVIGAAQELRSLVREYV
;
A
#
# COMPACT_ATOMS: atom_id res chain seq x y z
N MET A 1 -18.09 -6.14 15.49
CA MET A 1 -17.26 -7.36 15.55
C MET A 1 -18.14 -8.61 15.47
N LEU A 2 -18.00 -9.35 14.36
CA LEU A 2 -18.60 -10.67 14.17
C LEU A 2 -17.93 -11.67 15.14
N ASP A 3 -18.70 -12.49 15.84
CA ASP A 3 -18.17 -13.57 16.69
C ASP A 3 -17.92 -14.80 15.80
N TRP A 4 -16.77 -14.80 15.12
CA TRP A 4 -16.39 -15.84 14.17
C TRP A 4 -15.50 -16.89 14.83
N ASN A 5 -15.85 -18.16 14.64
CA ASN A 5 -15.02 -19.29 15.04
C ASN A 5 -14.35 -19.91 13.81
N PRO A 6 -13.03 -19.75 13.62
CA PRO A 6 -12.33 -20.32 12.48
C PRO A 6 -12.35 -21.85 12.44
N ASP A 7 -12.59 -22.54 13.56
CA ASP A 7 -12.65 -24.00 13.57
C ASP A 7 -14.05 -24.57 13.29
N ASP A 8 -15.05 -23.71 13.05
CA ASP A 8 -16.41 -24.16 12.74
C ASP A 8 -16.49 -24.76 11.32
N PRO A 9 -16.78 -26.08 11.19
CA PRO A 9 -16.84 -26.73 9.88
C PRO A 9 -18.04 -26.30 9.03
N ASP A 10 -19.06 -25.67 9.63
CA ASP A 10 -20.26 -25.20 8.91
C ASP A 10 -20.09 -23.77 8.35
N THR A 11 -18.98 -23.08 8.68
CA THR A 11 -18.68 -21.74 8.16
C THR A 11 -17.93 -21.84 6.83
N VAL A 12 -18.42 -21.13 5.81
CA VAL A 12 -17.73 -20.98 4.53
C VAL A 12 -16.62 -19.95 4.69
N LYS A 13 -15.43 -20.27 4.17
CA LYS A 13 -14.22 -19.47 4.33
C LYS A 13 -13.65 -19.12 2.98
N VAL A 14 -13.08 -17.93 2.89
CA VAL A 14 -12.33 -17.44 1.74
C VAL A 14 -10.87 -17.33 2.16
N HIS A 15 -9.98 -17.80 1.28
CA HIS A 15 -8.54 -17.82 1.48
C HIS A 15 -7.89 -16.86 0.49
N TYR A 16 -7.09 -15.93 1.00
CA TYR A 16 -6.28 -15.02 0.20
C TYR A 16 -4.82 -15.42 0.32
N ASP A 17 -4.21 -15.86 -0.78
CA ASP A 17 -2.79 -16.17 -0.81
C ASP A 17 -1.95 -14.89 -0.90
N VAL A 18 -1.09 -14.68 0.10
CA VAL A 18 -0.12 -13.58 0.16
C VAL A 18 1.31 -14.11 0.37
N ALA A 19 1.59 -15.36 -0.04
CA ALA A 19 2.90 -15.98 0.10
C ALA A 19 4.00 -15.25 -0.66
N ALA A 20 3.68 -14.67 -1.81
CA ALA A 20 4.62 -13.91 -2.61
C ALA A 20 4.88 -12.49 -2.06
N TRP A 21 4.09 -12.03 -1.09
CA TRP A 21 4.21 -10.68 -0.54
C TRP A 21 5.40 -10.55 0.41
N SER A 22 5.94 -9.34 0.51
CA SER A 22 7.00 -9.03 1.46
C SER A 22 6.48 -9.09 2.91
N VAL A 23 7.40 -9.23 3.87
CA VAL A 23 7.05 -9.21 5.30
C VAL A 23 6.40 -7.88 5.68
N ASP A 24 6.86 -6.77 5.12
CA ASP A 24 6.31 -5.44 5.40
C ASP A 24 4.90 -5.32 4.84
N GLN A 25 4.64 -5.81 3.62
CA GLN A 25 3.29 -5.82 3.04
C GLN A 25 2.30 -6.66 3.86
N ARG A 26 2.73 -7.83 4.37
CA ARG A 26 1.89 -8.67 5.25
C ARG A 26 1.66 -8.06 6.63
N ALA A 27 2.63 -7.31 7.15
CA ALA A 27 2.47 -6.56 8.39
C ALA A 27 1.44 -5.43 8.20
N GLU A 28 1.52 -4.68 7.11
CA GLU A 28 0.52 -3.65 6.76
C GLU A 28 -0.86 -4.26 6.56
N LEU A 29 -0.98 -5.40 5.88
CA LEU A 29 -2.25 -6.12 5.74
C LEU A 29 -2.84 -6.51 7.10
N SER A 30 -2.01 -7.03 8.00
CA SER A 30 -2.44 -7.40 9.37
C SER A 30 -2.97 -6.20 10.14
N GLU A 31 -2.31 -5.05 10.04
CA GLU A 31 -2.76 -3.81 10.67
C GLU A 31 -4.07 -3.30 10.06
N ALA A 32 -4.15 -3.30 8.72
CA ALA A 32 -5.33 -2.85 7.98
C ALA A 32 -6.58 -3.70 8.31
N LEU A 33 -6.43 -5.02 8.41
CA LEU A 33 -7.49 -5.94 8.83
C LEU A 33 -7.95 -5.68 10.26
N ALA A 34 -7.00 -5.45 11.18
CA ALA A 34 -7.29 -5.16 12.58
C ALA A 34 -8.00 -3.81 12.74
N GLU A 35 -7.57 -2.79 12.00
CA GLU A 35 -8.16 -1.45 12.04
C GLU A 35 -9.59 -1.44 11.45
N ALA A 36 -9.84 -2.26 10.43
CA ALA A 36 -11.17 -2.47 9.87
C ALA A 36 -12.08 -3.36 10.75
N GLU A 37 -11.56 -3.88 11.87
CA GLU A 37 -12.22 -4.86 12.74
C GLU A 37 -12.74 -6.10 11.98
N LEU A 38 -12.03 -6.50 10.92
CA LEU A 38 -12.39 -7.66 10.11
C LEU A 38 -11.96 -8.95 10.84
N ALA A 39 -12.91 -9.86 11.02
CA ALA A 39 -12.63 -11.17 11.59
C ALA A 39 -11.78 -11.97 10.59
N HIS A 40 -10.56 -12.33 11.00
CA HIS A 40 -9.60 -13.03 10.15
C HIS A 40 -8.68 -13.93 10.97
N MET A 41 -8.10 -14.93 10.32
CA MET A 41 -7.00 -15.72 10.87
C MET A 41 -5.90 -15.87 9.82
N TRP A 42 -4.71 -16.21 10.30
CA TRP A 42 -3.59 -16.60 9.44
C TRP A 42 -3.47 -18.12 9.40
N ASP A 43 -3.44 -18.70 8.20
CA ASP A 43 -3.08 -20.10 7.96
C ASP A 43 -1.80 -20.16 7.10
N GLY A 44 -0.65 -20.27 7.76
CA GLY A 44 0.64 -20.13 7.09
C GLY A 44 0.81 -18.74 6.47
N ASP A 45 0.86 -18.68 5.15
CA ASP A 45 0.99 -17.45 4.37
C ASP A 45 -0.35 -16.96 3.77
N GLU A 46 -1.47 -17.61 4.13
CA GLU A 46 -2.80 -17.22 3.70
C GLU A 46 -3.55 -16.42 4.78
N VAL A 47 -4.32 -15.43 4.35
CA VAL A 47 -5.35 -14.79 5.18
C VAL A 47 -6.68 -15.47 4.93
N VAL A 48 -7.30 -15.94 6.01
CA VAL A 48 -8.59 -16.60 5.95
C VAL A 48 -9.65 -15.73 6.61
N VAL A 49 -10.75 -15.48 5.89
CA VAL A 49 -11.91 -14.70 6.35
C VAL A 49 -13.20 -15.51 6.16
N PRO A 50 -14.26 -15.24 6.95
CA PRO A 50 -15.59 -15.77 6.65
C PRO A 50 -16.12 -15.17 5.33
N GLU A 51 -16.83 -15.97 4.54
CA GLU A 51 -17.45 -15.53 3.26
C GLU A 51 -18.32 -14.29 3.44
N GLU A 52 -18.98 -14.12 4.59
CA GLU A 52 -19.79 -12.95 4.90
C GLU A 52 -19.01 -11.63 4.96
N LEU A 53 -17.68 -11.67 5.07
CA LEU A 53 -16.79 -10.51 5.07
C LEU A 53 -15.88 -10.45 3.83
N GLU A 54 -16.10 -11.31 2.83
CA GLU A 54 -15.32 -11.34 1.59
C GLU A 54 -15.34 -9.98 0.89
N ALA A 55 -16.52 -9.35 0.77
CA ALA A 55 -16.64 -8.06 0.10
C ALA A 55 -15.83 -6.95 0.79
N GLU A 56 -15.88 -6.89 2.13
CA GLU A 56 -15.09 -5.93 2.90
C GLU A 56 -13.59 -6.22 2.85
N ALA A 57 -13.21 -7.50 2.80
CA ALA A 57 -11.82 -7.91 2.61
C ALA A 57 -11.33 -7.51 1.20
N ASP A 58 -12.09 -7.78 0.15
CA ASP A 58 -11.78 -7.39 -1.23
C ASP A 58 -11.61 -5.86 -1.36
N GLU A 59 -12.50 -5.08 -0.74
CA GLU A 59 -12.37 -3.62 -0.69
C GLU A 59 -11.10 -3.18 0.06
N LEU A 60 -10.68 -3.90 1.09
CA LEU A 60 -9.43 -3.63 1.80
C LEU A 60 -8.21 -3.93 0.92
N PHE A 61 -8.16 -5.10 0.29
CA PHE A 61 -7.09 -5.50 -0.62
C PHE A 61 -6.97 -4.52 -1.80
N GLY A 62 -8.08 -4.15 -2.42
CA GLY A 62 -8.10 -3.19 -3.53
C GLY A 62 -7.62 -1.80 -3.12
N ARG A 63 -7.89 -1.35 -1.89
CA ARG A 63 -7.32 -0.09 -1.36
C ARG A 63 -5.83 -0.20 -1.11
N MET A 64 -5.36 -1.32 -0.57
CA MET A 64 -3.93 -1.55 -0.37
C MET A 64 -3.18 -1.59 -1.69
N GLU A 65 -3.73 -2.25 -2.70
CA GLU A 65 -3.13 -2.34 -4.04
C GLU A 65 -3.02 -0.95 -4.70
N GLN A 66 -4.05 -0.11 -4.57
CA GLN A 66 -3.97 1.28 -5.04
C GLN A 66 -2.91 2.12 -4.32
N LEU A 67 -2.61 1.79 -3.05
CA LEU A 67 -1.72 2.57 -2.20
C LEU A 67 -0.25 2.09 -2.27
N LEU A 68 -0.05 0.77 -2.34
CA LEU A 68 1.24 0.11 -2.16
C LEU A 68 1.60 -0.83 -3.32
N GLY A 69 0.67 -1.08 -4.24
CA GLY A 69 0.87 -1.98 -5.35
C GLY A 69 1.80 -1.41 -6.44
N PRO A 70 2.11 -2.23 -7.45
CA PRO A 70 1.61 -3.60 -7.64
C PRO A 70 2.22 -4.59 -6.64
N PHE A 71 1.45 -5.63 -6.30
CA PHE A 71 1.90 -6.72 -5.42
C PHE A 71 2.36 -7.93 -6.21
N ALA A 72 3.18 -8.77 -5.59
CA ALA A 72 3.60 -10.00 -6.23
C ALA A 72 2.42 -10.98 -6.34
N VAL A 73 2.23 -11.53 -7.55
CA VAL A 73 1.25 -12.58 -7.82
C VAL A 73 1.98 -13.92 -7.77
N ALA A 74 1.55 -14.81 -6.87
CA ALA A 74 2.11 -16.15 -6.78
C ALA A 74 1.66 -16.98 -7.98
N LEU A 75 2.59 -17.77 -8.53
CA LEU A 75 2.24 -18.87 -9.44
C LEU A 75 2.04 -20.14 -8.61
N ASP A 76 0.90 -20.80 -8.75
CA ASP A 76 0.61 -22.06 -8.04
C ASP A 76 1.53 -23.19 -8.50
N ASP A 77 1.77 -24.17 -7.61
CA ASP A 77 2.64 -25.32 -7.90
C ASP A 77 2.09 -26.21 -9.02
N ASP A 78 0.76 -26.27 -9.15
CA ASP A 78 0.05 -27.07 -10.16
C ASP A 78 -0.16 -26.32 -11.48
N ASP A 79 0.12 -25.01 -11.53
CA ASP A 79 -0.09 -24.18 -12.71
C ASP A 79 1.01 -24.37 -13.78
N PRO A 80 0.65 -24.29 -15.08
CA PRO A 80 1.61 -24.44 -16.16
C PRO A 80 2.57 -23.25 -16.22
N GLY A 81 3.84 -23.51 -15.94
CA GLY A 81 4.90 -22.50 -15.99
C GLY A 81 6.07 -22.81 -16.92
N VAL A 82 6.76 -21.74 -17.33
CA VAL A 82 8.03 -21.79 -18.06
C VAL A 82 9.15 -21.47 -17.08
N GLU A 83 10.17 -22.33 -17.03
CA GLU A 83 11.31 -22.20 -16.12
C GLU A 83 12.50 -21.52 -16.80
N TYR A 84 13.04 -20.49 -16.16
CA TYR A 84 14.25 -19.79 -16.54
C TYR A 84 15.35 -20.03 -15.52
N GLY A 85 16.42 -20.72 -15.94
CA GLY A 85 17.59 -20.97 -15.12
C GLY A 85 18.50 -19.74 -15.05
N LEU A 86 18.61 -19.12 -13.87
CA LEU A 86 19.38 -17.89 -13.66
C LEU A 86 20.52 -18.09 -12.63
N ASP A 87 21.12 -19.28 -12.60
CA ASP A 87 22.23 -19.62 -11.69
C ASP A 87 23.51 -18.81 -11.98
N GLU A 88 23.74 -18.48 -13.25
CA GLU A 88 24.87 -17.64 -13.67
C GLU A 88 24.62 -16.13 -13.45
N TRP A 89 23.38 -15.74 -13.14
CA TRP A 89 23.03 -14.33 -12.96
C TRP A 89 23.47 -13.80 -11.59
N PRO A 90 23.95 -12.56 -11.50
CA PRO A 90 24.18 -11.88 -10.23
C PRO A 90 22.90 -11.78 -9.38
N PRO A 91 23.00 -11.83 -8.03
CA PRO A 91 21.84 -11.65 -7.15
C PRO A 91 21.09 -10.33 -7.36
N VAL A 92 21.80 -9.26 -7.75
CA VAL A 92 21.20 -7.95 -8.02
C VAL A 92 20.33 -7.97 -9.28
N ASP A 93 20.72 -8.72 -10.30
CA ASP A 93 19.95 -8.82 -11.54
C ASP A 93 18.70 -9.68 -11.32
N ARG A 94 18.80 -10.74 -10.50
CA ARG A 94 17.62 -11.50 -10.05
C ARG A 94 16.65 -10.67 -9.22
N GLN A 95 17.15 -9.80 -8.33
CA GLN A 95 16.29 -8.87 -7.58
C GLN A 95 15.61 -7.86 -8.50
N THR A 96 16.34 -7.33 -9.48
CA THR A 96 15.79 -6.44 -10.50
C THR A 96 14.71 -7.16 -11.31
N LEU A 97 14.93 -8.42 -11.71
CA LEU A 97 13.94 -9.23 -12.40
C LEU A 97 12.69 -9.44 -11.53
N THR A 98 12.83 -9.82 -10.25
CA THR A 98 11.68 -9.96 -9.35
C THR A 98 10.86 -8.67 -9.31
N ALA A 99 11.50 -7.52 -9.13
CA ALA A 99 10.80 -6.24 -9.13
C ALA A 99 10.09 -5.96 -10.46
N ALA A 100 10.72 -6.31 -11.59
CA ALA A 100 10.13 -6.17 -12.92
C ALA A 100 8.90 -7.07 -13.14
N LEU A 101 8.96 -8.32 -12.67
CA LEU A 101 7.85 -9.27 -12.74
C LEU A 101 6.66 -8.77 -11.91
N VAL A 102 6.92 -8.21 -10.73
CA VAL A 102 5.88 -7.58 -9.89
C VAL A 102 5.29 -6.35 -10.60
N GLU A 103 6.12 -5.46 -11.16
CA GLU A 103 5.65 -4.27 -11.90
C GLU A 103 4.81 -4.63 -13.13
N ALA A 104 5.13 -5.76 -13.78
CA ALA A 104 4.40 -6.29 -14.91
C ALA A 104 3.24 -7.23 -14.51
N GLU A 105 2.98 -7.39 -13.20
CA GLU A 105 1.94 -8.28 -12.63
C GLU A 105 2.03 -9.72 -13.16
N VAL A 106 3.25 -10.21 -13.42
CA VAL A 106 3.51 -11.56 -13.93
C VAL A 106 3.49 -12.57 -12.77
N PRO A 107 2.58 -13.56 -12.78
CA PRO A 107 2.59 -14.63 -11.80
C PRO A 107 3.89 -15.42 -11.88
N HIS A 108 4.60 -15.53 -10.77
CA HIS A 108 5.89 -16.20 -10.73
C HIS A 108 6.18 -16.91 -9.41
N ARG A 109 7.12 -17.85 -9.45
CA ARG A 109 7.66 -18.58 -8.29
C ARG A 109 9.15 -18.81 -8.48
N TRP A 110 9.92 -18.65 -7.41
CA TRP A 110 11.36 -18.94 -7.41
C TRP A 110 11.63 -20.36 -6.88
N ASP A 111 12.40 -21.15 -7.64
CA ASP A 111 13.00 -22.41 -7.18
C ASP A 111 14.54 -22.26 -7.16
N GLY A 112 15.07 -21.91 -5.99
CA GLY A 112 16.48 -21.61 -5.81
C GLY A 112 16.90 -20.37 -6.61
N THR A 113 17.58 -20.58 -7.74
CA THR A 113 17.99 -19.51 -8.68
C THR A 113 17.24 -19.55 -10.00
N ALA A 114 16.32 -20.51 -10.19
CA ALA A 114 15.43 -20.52 -11.32
C ALA A 114 14.13 -19.79 -10.98
N VAL A 115 13.54 -19.10 -11.96
CA VAL A 115 12.21 -18.53 -11.84
C VAL A 115 11.27 -19.25 -12.78
N VAL A 116 10.12 -19.66 -12.28
CA VAL A 116 9.01 -20.22 -13.05
C VAL A 116 7.96 -19.13 -13.18
N VAL A 117 7.52 -18.87 -14.41
CA VAL A 117 6.53 -17.82 -14.72
C VAL A 117 5.36 -18.43 -15.49
N ALA A 118 4.18 -17.80 -15.41
CA ALA A 118 3.03 -18.25 -16.18
C ALA A 118 3.33 -18.36 -17.69
N THR A 119 2.88 -19.43 -18.32
CA THR A 119 3.23 -19.74 -19.73
C THR A 119 2.76 -18.66 -20.71
N ASP A 120 1.66 -17.98 -20.42
CA ASP A 120 1.14 -16.88 -21.23
C ASP A 120 1.97 -15.58 -21.13
N SER A 121 2.85 -15.51 -20.14
CA SER A 121 3.73 -14.37 -19.87
C SER A 121 5.14 -14.55 -20.42
N GLU A 122 5.46 -15.70 -21.05
CA GLU A 122 6.79 -16.05 -21.58
C GLU A 122 7.41 -14.92 -22.41
N SER A 123 6.65 -14.34 -23.35
CA SER A 123 7.16 -13.25 -24.20
C SER A 123 7.51 -11.99 -23.42
N THR A 124 6.73 -11.64 -22.39
CA THR A 124 7.01 -10.49 -21.53
C THR A 124 8.29 -10.74 -20.74
N VAL A 125 8.46 -11.96 -20.22
CA VAL A 125 9.63 -12.32 -19.41
C VAL A 125 10.91 -12.36 -20.24
N ASP A 126 10.84 -12.89 -21.47
CA ASP A 126 11.96 -12.85 -22.42
C ASP A 126 12.42 -11.41 -22.67
N GLU A 127 11.49 -10.48 -22.90
CA GLU A 127 11.79 -9.05 -23.09
C GLU A 127 12.44 -8.42 -21.84
N LEU A 128 11.97 -8.78 -20.65
CA LEU A 128 12.55 -8.31 -19.38
C LEU A 128 13.97 -8.84 -19.18
N LEU A 129 14.21 -10.12 -19.44
CA LEU A 129 15.54 -10.73 -19.35
C LEU A 129 16.51 -10.06 -20.32
N ASP A 130 16.12 -9.90 -21.58
CA ASP A 130 16.91 -9.20 -22.60
C ASP A 130 17.24 -7.76 -22.17
N ALA A 131 16.28 -7.04 -21.58
CA ALA A 131 16.49 -5.68 -21.10
C ALA A 131 17.46 -5.59 -19.92
N ILE A 132 17.43 -6.56 -18.99
CA ILE A 132 18.39 -6.63 -17.88
C ILE A 132 19.79 -6.95 -18.38
N GLU A 133 19.94 -7.94 -19.28
CA GLU A 133 21.24 -8.26 -19.88
C GLU A 133 21.87 -7.07 -20.60
N GLN A 134 21.02 -6.25 -21.24
CA GLN A 134 21.46 -5.03 -21.93
C GLN A 134 21.66 -3.83 -21.00
N GLY A 135 21.28 -3.94 -19.72
CA GLY A 135 21.30 -2.85 -18.75
C GLY A 135 20.37 -1.69 -19.12
N SER A 136 19.31 -1.97 -19.87
CA SER A 136 18.35 -0.97 -20.38
C SER A 136 17.03 -0.95 -19.62
N LEU A 137 16.80 -1.91 -18.72
CA LEU A 137 15.60 -1.96 -17.91
C LEU A 137 15.55 -0.77 -16.93
N VAL A 138 14.45 -0.02 -16.98
CA VAL A 138 14.15 1.08 -16.06
C VAL A 138 12.85 0.71 -15.35
N LEU A 139 12.93 0.45 -14.05
CA LEU A 139 11.77 0.17 -13.20
C LEU A 139 11.25 1.48 -12.60
N ALA A 140 9.93 1.68 -12.64
CA ALA A 140 9.28 2.90 -12.17
C ALA A 140 9.50 3.16 -10.66
N GLY A 141 9.97 2.17 -9.90
CA GLY A 141 10.24 2.25 -8.45
C GLY A 141 11.71 2.30 -8.03
N THR A 142 12.67 2.35 -8.94
CA THR A 142 14.12 2.30 -8.58
C THR A 142 14.72 3.62 -8.11
N GLU A 143 14.10 4.75 -8.43
CA GLU A 143 14.41 6.03 -7.81
C GLU A 143 13.73 6.08 -6.45
N LEU A 144 14.32 5.50 -5.38
CA LEU A 144 13.81 5.56 -4.00
C LEU A 144 13.07 6.89 -3.76
N PRO A 145 11.72 6.91 -3.79
CA PRO A 145 11.02 8.16 -3.56
C PRO A 145 11.34 8.64 -2.15
N ALA A 146 11.67 9.93 -2.04
CA ALA A 146 12.18 10.53 -0.83
C ALA A 146 11.20 10.31 0.32
N GLU A 147 11.73 9.99 1.51
CA GLU A 147 10.96 10.08 2.74
C GLU A 147 10.21 11.42 2.78
N PRO A 148 9.01 11.47 3.38
CA PRO A 148 8.30 12.73 3.53
C PRO A 148 9.24 13.76 4.20
N PRO A 149 9.14 15.04 3.80
CA PRO A 149 10.07 16.06 4.27
C PRO A 149 10.13 16.11 5.79
N GLU A 150 11.34 16.33 6.34
CA GLU A 150 11.53 16.42 7.79
C GLU A 150 10.54 17.42 8.40
N GLY A 151 9.80 16.98 9.42
CA GLY A 151 8.79 17.79 10.08
C GLY A 151 7.41 17.79 9.42
N ALA A 152 7.16 17.00 8.37
CA ALA A 152 5.85 16.90 7.70
C ALA A 152 4.69 16.72 8.70
N LEU A 153 4.82 15.82 9.67
CA LEU A 153 3.82 15.59 10.72
C LEU A 153 3.53 16.85 11.56
N SER A 154 4.58 17.59 11.96
CA SER A 154 4.44 18.84 12.71
C SER A 154 3.82 19.95 11.87
N SER A 155 4.15 20.02 10.57
CA SER A 155 3.56 20.98 9.63
C SER A 155 2.07 20.72 9.43
N LEU A 156 1.68 19.45 9.20
CA LEU A 156 0.28 19.03 9.11
C LEU A 156 -0.49 19.37 10.39
N PHE A 157 0.06 19.02 11.56
CA PHE A 157 -0.58 19.34 12.85
C PHE A 157 -0.74 20.85 13.04
N THR A 158 0.26 21.65 12.67
CA THR A 158 0.24 23.10 12.84
C THR A 158 -0.81 23.74 11.93
N ALA A 159 -0.87 23.36 10.64
CA ALA A 159 -1.89 23.87 9.73
C ALA A 159 -3.31 23.50 10.21
N ALA A 160 -3.50 22.25 10.62
CA ALA A 160 -4.77 21.78 11.16
C ALA A 160 -5.15 22.48 12.49
N ASP A 161 -4.21 22.71 13.40
CA ASP A 161 -4.45 23.44 14.65
C ASP A 161 -4.84 24.91 14.40
N ARG A 162 -4.32 25.54 13.35
CA ARG A 162 -4.71 26.89 12.94
C ARG A 162 -6.14 26.91 12.39
N LEU A 163 -6.46 26.06 11.42
CA LEU A 163 -7.80 25.99 10.82
C LEU A 163 -8.89 25.56 11.81
N ALA A 164 -8.55 24.70 12.78
CA ALA A 164 -9.47 24.34 13.86
C ALA A 164 -9.80 25.50 14.82
N LYS A 165 -8.92 26.51 14.92
CA LYS A 165 -9.09 27.70 15.78
C LYS A 165 -9.65 28.89 15.01
N ASP A 166 -9.24 29.03 13.76
CA ASP A 166 -9.62 30.10 12.85
C ASP A 166 -9.82 29.51 11.45
N PRO A 167 -11.06 29.14 11.08
CA PRO A 167 -11.35 28.57 9.76
C PRO A 167 -11.17 29.57 8.62
N ALA A 168 -10.96 30.86 8.91
CA ALA A 168 -10.66 31.88 7.93
C ALA A 168 -9.15 32.22 7.84
N ASP A 169 -8.27 31.42 8.47
CA ASP A 169 -6.82 31.57 8.33
C ASP A 169 -6.41 31.36 6.87
N ILE A 170 -5.74 32.35 6.29
CA ILE A 170 -5.31 32.33 4.87
C ILE A 170 -3.95 31.66 4.67
N VAL A 171 -3.16 31.47 5.73
CA VAL A 171 -1.79 30.93 5.66
C VAL A 171 -1.81 29.41 5.73
N ALA A 172 -2.70 28.82 6.54
CA ALA A 172 -2.78 27.39 6.71
C ALA A 172 -3.16 26.63 5.41
N PRO A 173 -4.13 27.08 4.59
CA PRO A 173 -4.45 26.46 3.31
C PRO A 173 -3.29 26.58 2.30
N GLU A 174 -2.65 27.75 2.21
CA GLU A 174 -1.45 27.96 1.38
C GLU A 174 -0.34 26.98 1.76
N HIS A 175 -0.10 26.78 3.06
CA HIS A 175 0.92 25.86 3.54
C HIS A 175 0.59 24.39 3.24
N LEU A 176 -0.68 23.98 3.35
CA LEU A 176 -1.13 22.64 2.95
C LEU A 176 -0.97 22.43 1.45
N ALA A 177 -1.36 23.41 0.63
CA ALA A 177 -1.24 23.35 -0.82
C ALA A 177 0.22 23.25 -1.30
N GLU A 178 1.19 23.80 -0.56
CA GLU A 178 2.62 23.65 -0.82
C GLU A 178 3.16 22.28 -0.37
N LEU A 179 2.66 21.74 0.75
CA LEU A 179 3.15 20.51 1.35
C LEU A 179 2.59 19.26 0.66
N LEU A 180 1.30 19.21 0.37
CA LEU A 180 0.61 18.03 -0.17
C LEU A 180 1.25 17.45 -1.45
N PRO A 181 1.69 18.25 -2.45
CA PRO A 181 2.27 17.71 -3.69
C PRO A 181 3.58 16.94 -3.50
N VAL A 182 4.24 17.08 -2.34
CA VAL A 182 5.49 16.37 -2.03
C VAL A 182 5.29 15.23 -1.03
N LEU A 183 4.05 14.98 -0.58
CA LEU A 183 3.73 13.84 0.26
C LEU A 183 3.33 12.65 -0.62
N ASP A 184 3.98 11.51 -0.40
CA ASP A 184 3.56 10.23 -0.95
C ASP A 184 2.80 9.46 0.14
N ALA A 185 1.53 9.16 -0.11
CA ALA A 185 0.66 8.45 0.83
C ALA A 185 1.13 7.01 1.10
N GLY A 186 1.88 6.39 0.18
CA GLY A 186 2.48 5.07 0.34
C GLY A 186 3.78 5.08 1.16
N ARG A 187 4.26 6.26 1.58
CA ARG A 187 5.57 6.44 2.24
C ARG A 187 5.46 7.18 3.56
N PRO A 188 5.15 6.46 4.65
CA PRO A 188 5.03 7.06 5.95
C PRO A 188 6.39 7.54 6.49
N PRO A 189 6.40 8.57 7.36
CA PRO A 189 7.53 8.83 8.26
C PRO A 189 7.83 7.61 9.14
N TYR A 190 9.07 7.50 9.63
CA TYR A 190 9.47 6.42 10.52
C TYR A 190 8.54 6.29 11.75
N GLY A 191 8.04 5.08 12.00
CA GLY A 191 7.19 4.76 13.14
C GLY A 191 5.70 5.05 12.95
N VAL A 192 5.28 5.46 11.75
CA VAL A 192 3.87 5.57 11.34
C VAL A 192 3.57 4.42 10.36
N SER A 193 2.42 3.76 10.48
CA SER A 193 1.98 2.77 9.50
C SER A 193 1.54 3.43 8.19
N VAL A 194 1.63 2.71 7.08
CA VAL A 194 1.26 3.26 5.76
C VAL A 194 -0.21 3.66 5.76
N GLY A 195 -1.09 2.77 6.23
CA GLY A 195 -2.53 3.02 6.26
C GLY A 195 -2.89 4.28 7.02
N ARG A 196 -2.25 4.52 8.18
CA ARG A 196 -2.50 5.72 8.96
C ARG A 196 -1.96 6.99 8.31
N TRP A 197 -0.78 6.91 7.71
CA TRP A 197 -0.20 8.03 6.99
C TRP A 197 -1.05 8.42 5.77
N ALA A 198 -1.50 7.45 4.99
CA ALA A 198 -2.40 7.68 3.87
C ALA A 198 -3.68 8.41 4.30
N LYS A 199 -4.31 7.99 5.41
CA LYS A 199 -5.45 8.70 6.00
C LYS A 199 -5.12 10.14 6.39
N ALA A 200 -3.93 10.40 6.93
CA ALA A 200 -3.51 11.75 7.27
C ALA A 200 -3.32 12.63 6.02
N VAL A 201 -2.75 12.08 4.94
CA VAL A 201 -2.60 12.79 3.65
C VAL A 201 -3.97 13.06 3.01
N GLU A 202 -4.89 12.09 3.05
CA GLU A 202 -6.26 12.24 2.56
C GLU A 202 -7.01 13.33 3.34
N ALA A 203 -7.03 13.26 4.68
CA ALA A 203 -7.66 14.26 5.53
C ALA A 203 -7.06 15.66 5.34
N ALA A 204 -5.75 15.76 5.07
CA ALA A 204 -5.10 17.03 4.76
C ALA A 204 -5.48 17.57 3.38
N THR A 205 -5.66 16.68 2.39
CA THR A 205 -6.14 17.04 1.05
C THR A 205 -7.57 17.55 1.10
N GLU A 206 -8.46 16.85 1.81
CA GLU A 206 -9.83 17.27 2.05
C GLU A 206 -9.89 18.62 2.78
N LEU A 207 -9.14 18.77 3.88
CA LEU A 207 -9.07 20.02 4.62
C LEU A 207 -8.60 21.18 3.74
N SER A 208 -7.58 20.96 2.91
CA SER A 208 -7.08 21.99 1.98
C SER A 208 -8.16 22.40 0.98
N ALA A 209 -8.90 21.43 0.41
CA ALA A 209 -9.97 21.69 -0.54
C ALA A 209 -11.15 22.45 0.11
N LEU A 210 -11.56 22.04 1.32
CA LEU A 210 -12.62 22.73 2.06
C LEU A 210 -12.20 24.16 2.41
N ALA A 211 -10.96 24.37 2.83
CA ALA A 211 -10.49 25.70 3.21
C ALA A 211 -10.34 26.66 2.01
N ASP A 212 -10.13 26.13 0.81
CA ASP A 212 -10.09 26.91 -0.44
C ASP A 212 -11.49 27.21 -1.02
N ASP A 213 -12.54 26.52 -0.56
CA ASP A 213 -13.91 26.71 -1.03
C ASP A 213 -14.61 27.85 -0.27
N PRO A 214 -14.90 29.00 -0.92
CA PRO A 214 -15.54 30.14 -0.26
C PRO A 214 -17.01 29.89 0.13
N ASP A 215 -17.64 28.85 -0.42
CA ASP A 215 -19.04 28.50 -0.17
C ASP A 215 -19.21 27.46 0.95
N VAL A 216 -18.13 26.96 1.54
CA VAL A 216 -18.16 25.97 2.62
C VAL A 216 -18.51 26.60 3.97
N GLU A 217 -19.20 25.84 4.83
CA GLU A 217 -19.49 26.30 6.18
C GLU A 217 -18.23 26.22 7.06
N PRO A 218 -17.96 27.24 7.91
CA PRO A 218 -16.80 27.22 8.80
C PRO A 218 -16.73 26.00 9.74
N SER A 219 -17.89 25.40 10.06
CA SER A 219 -17.95 24.18 10.87
C SER A 219 -17.34 22.97 10.18
N ASP A 220 -17.41 22.90 8.85
CA ASP A 220 -16.92 21.75 8.08
C ASP A 220 -15.39 21.79 8.04
N VAL A 221 -14.81 22.97 7.82
CA VAL A 221 -13.35 23.21 7.93
C VAL A 221 -12.85 22.86 9.33
N ILE A 222 -13.56 23.29 10.38
CA ILE A 222 -13.19 22.98 11.77
C ILE A 222 -13.25 21.46 12.01
N GLY A 223 -14.27 20.78 11.48
CA GLY A 223 -14.44 19.33 11.58
C GLY A 223 -13.26 18.58 10.96
N ALA A 224 -12.98 18.83 9.68
CA ALA A 224 -11.85 18.23 8.96
C ALA A 224 -10.51 18.54 9.62
N ALA A 225 -10.34 19.76 10.14
CA ALA A 225 -9.13 20.13 10.88
C ALA A 225 -8.96 19.35 12.19
N GLN A 226 -10.05 19.06 12.91
CA GLN A 226 -10.00 18.24 14.13
C GLN A 226 -9.70 16.77 13.83
N GLU A 227 -10.21 16.25 12.72
CA GLU A 227 -9.92 14.91 12.24
C GLU A 227 -8.43 14.74 11.91
N LEU A 228 -7.88 15.60 11.04
CA LEU A 228 -6.46 15.58 10.70
C LEU A 228 -5.57 15.68 11.95
N ARG A 229 -5.91 16.58 12.89
CA ARG A 229 -5.18 16.68 14.16
C ARG A 229 -5.18 15.38 14.93
N SER A 230 -6.31 14.69 14.98
CA SER A 230 -6.43 13.43 15.74
C SER A 230 -5.54 12.35 15.14
N LEU A 231 -5.41 12.29 13.82
CA LEU A 231 -4.56 11.34 13.11
C LEU A 231 -3.06 11.55 13.39
N VAL A 232 -2.59 12.81 13.40
CA VAL A 232 -1.15 13.11 13.51
C VAL A 232 -0.66 13.40 14.94
N ARG A 233 -1.57 13.66 15.89
CA ARG A 233 -1.25 14.13 17.25
C ARG A 233 -0.32 13.21 18.03
N GLU A 234 -0.40 11.90 17.83
CA GLU A 234 0.43 10.96 18.59
C GLU A 234 1.91 10.95 18.16
N TYR A 235 2.23 11.61 17.04
CA TYR A 235 3.56 11.63 16.45
C TYR A 235 4.27 13.01 16.51
N VAL A 236 3.67 13.98 17.22
CA VAL A 236 4.17 15.37 17.34
C VAL A 236 4.36 15.82 18.78
#